data_AF-A0A841Q0B3-F1
#
_entry.id   AF-A0A841Q0B3-F1
#
_cell.length_a   1.000
_cell.length_b   1.000
_cell.length_c   1.000
_cell.angle_alpha   90.00
_cell.angle_beta   90.00
_cell.angle_gamma   90.00
#
_symmetry.space_group_name_H-M   'P 1'
#
loop_
_entity.id
_entity.type
_entity.pdbx_description
1 polymer ?
#
loop_
_entity_poly.entity_id
_entity_poly.type
_entity_poly.pdbx_seq_one_letter_code
_entity_poly.pdbx_strand_id
1 'polypeptide(L)'
;MAINRFVGIFGISTLIFIIAFVAFFQLSWGVVTWVIVSEIFPNKIRGQAMSVTVALHWLANLTVSSTFPPLNSALGPMAFLIYGSLSLLSIFFVWKLVPETKGKTLEELEDIWRKETFSDIPQKQGEVKVTQSIKGN
;
A
#
# COMPACT_ATOMS: atom_id res chain seq x y z
N MET A 1 -45.05 19.89 -15.16
CA MET A 1 -43.80 20.22 -15.92
C MET A 1 -42.76 20.97 -15.09
N ALA A 2 -43.14 21.87 -14.16
CA ALA A 2 -42.20 22.64 -13.33
C ALA A 2 -41.37 21.81 -12.33
N ILE A 3 -41.96 20.76 -11.73
CA ILE A 3 -41.29 19.90 -10.74
C ILE A 3 -40.08 19.17 -11.34
N ASN A 4 -40.19 18.63 -12.57
CA ASN A 4 -39.07 17.94 -13.23
C ASN A 4 -37.91 18.89 -13.57
N ARG A 5 -38.20 20.17 -13.87
CA ARG A 5 -37.16 21.17 -14.12
C ARG A 5 -36.43 21.60 -12.85
N PHE A 6 -37.16 21.76 -11.75
CA PHE A 6 -36.58 22.05 -10.44
C PHE A 6 -35.66 20.90 -9.99
N VAL A 7 -36.18 19.66 -9.94
CA VAL A 7 -35.39 18.47 -9.59
C VAL A 7 -34.20 18.24 -10.54
N GLY A 8 -34.37 18.53 -11.83
CA GLY A 8 -33.28 18.44 -12.81
C GLY A 8 -32.13 19.42 -12.53
N ILE A 9 -32.44 20.66 -12.16
CA ILE A 9 -31.43 21.68 -11.83
C ILE A 9 -30.68 21.30 -10.55
N PHE A 10 -31.40 20.96 -9.46
CA PHE A 10 -30.74 20.52 -8.23
C PHE A 10 -29.96 19.23 -8.43
N GLY A 11 -30.49 18.26 -9.19
CA GLY A 11 -29.81 17.00 -9.48
C GLY A 11 -28.51 17.20 -10.25
N ILE A 12 -28.49 18.05 -11.28
CA ILE A 12 -27.28 18.36 -12.04
C ILE A 12 -26.27 19.11 -11.16
N SER A 13 -26.70 20.09 -10.38
CA SER A 13 -25.82 20.81 -9.45
C SER A 13 -25.20 19.86 -8.41
N THR A 14 -26.00 19.01 -7.78
CA THR A 14 -25.53 17.98 -6.82
C THR A 14 -24.53 17.03 -7.48
N LEU A 15 -24.82 16.56 -8.70
CA LEU A 15 -23.90 15.69 -9.44
C LEU A 15 -22.54 16.38 -9.69
N ILE A 16 -22.55 17.65 -10.13
CA ILE A 16 -21.33 18.43 -10.36
C ILE A 16 -20.52 18.55 -9.07
N PHE A 17 -21.17 18.89 -7.95
CA PHE A 17 -20.48 19.01 -6.67
C PHE A 17 -19.92 17.67 -6.16
N ILE A 18 -20.65 16.56 -6.33
CA ILE A 18 -20.16 15.23 -5.95
C ILE A 18 -18.95 14.84 -6.82
N ILE A 19 -19.01 15.04 -8.14
CA ILE A 19 -17.89 14.74 -9.03
C ILE A 19 -16.69 15.62 -8.69
N ALA A 20 -16.88 16.92 -8.44
CA ALA A 20 -15.81 17.82 -8.03
C ALA A 20 -15.19 17.37 -6.71
N PHE A 21 -16.01 17.05 -5.70
CA PHE A 21 -15.54 16.53 -4.41
C PHE A 21 -14.72 15.25 -4.58
N VAL A 22 -15.22 14.27 -5.34
CA VAL A 22 -14.51 13.02 -5.61
C VAL A 22 -13.21 13.28 -6.36
N ALA A 23 -13.19 14.20 -7.33
CA ALA A 23 -11.97 14.56 -8.06
C ALA A 23 -10.89 15.13 -7.12
N PHE A 24 -11.23 16.10 -6.28
CA PHE A 24 -10.28 16.67 -5.30
C PHE A 24 -9.84 15.63 -4.25
N PHE A 25 -10.75 14.76 -3.83
CA PHE A 25 -10.44 13.66 -2.92
C PHE A 25 -9.45 12.68 -3.53
N GLN A 26 -9.65 12.26 -4.79
CA GLN A 26 -8.75 11.33 -5.49
C GLN A 26 -7.39 11.95 -5.79
N LEU A 27 -7.33 13.26 -6.06
CA LEU A 27 -6.07 13.99 -6.21
C LEU A 27 -5.27 14.05 -4.90
N SER A 28 -5.96 14.12 -3.76
CA SER A 28 -5.30 14.16 -2.45
C SER A 28 -4.99 12.75 -1.97
N TRP A 29 -6.01 11.99 -1.60
CA TRP A 29 -5.86 10.67 -0.99
C TRP A 29 -5.30 9.64 -1.98
N GLY A 30 -5.80 9.64 -3.22
CA GLY A 30 -5.36 8.71 -4.24
C GLY A 30 -3.88 8.90 -4.58
N VAL A 31 -3.49 10.09 -5.03
CA VAL A 31 -2.10 10.33 -5.46
C VAL A 31 -1.12 10.21 -4.29
N VAL A 32 -1.39 10.87 -3.16
CA VAL A 32 -0.43 10.92 -2.04
C VAL A 32 -0.16 9.53 -1.46
N THR A 33 -1.18 8.69 -1.31
CA THR A 33 -1.00 7.34 -0.75
C THR A 33 -0.10 6.49 -1.64
N TRP A 34 -0.34 6.46 -2.95
CA TRP A 34 0.46 5.65 -3.87
C TRP A 34 1.89 6.17 -4.02
N VAL A 35 2.09 7.49 -3.95
CA VAL A 35 3.42 8.11 -3.96
C VAL A 35 4.20 7.69 -2.72
N ILE A 36 3.64 7.88 -1.52
CA ILE A 36 4.30 7.52 -0.26
C ILE A 36 4.65 6.02 -0.23
N VAL A 37 3.73 5.15 -0.65
CA VAL A 37 4.00 3.70 -0.73
C VAL A 37 5.20 3.41 -1.65
N SER A 38 5.31 4.13 -2.77
CA SER A 38 6.45 3.99 -3.69
C SER A 38 7.77 4.54 -3.13
N GLU A 39 7.70 5.52 -2.24
CA GLU A 39 8.84 6.12 -1.54
C GLU A 39 9.31 5.29 -0.35
N ILE A 40 8.47 4.43 0.23
CA ILE A 40 8.90 3.54 1.33
C ILE A 40 9.81 2.42 0.80
N PHE A 41 9.68 2.03 -0.47
CA PHE A 41 10.44 0.91 -1.03
C PHE A 41 11.75 1.36 -1.70
N PRO A 42 12.85 0.61 -1.49
CA PRO A 42 14.14 0.90 -2.12
C PRO A 42 14.07 0.74 -3.65
N ASN A 43 14.83 1.59 -4.37
CA ASN A 43 14.77 1.71 -5.83
C ASN A 43 14.91 0.35 -6.54
N LYS A 44 15.75 -0.55 -6.01
CA LYS A 44 16.08 -1.84 -6.64
C LYS A 44 14.90 -2.81 -6.69
N ILE A 45 14.01 -2.79 -5.70
CA ILE A 45 12.87 -3.72 -5.59
C ILE A 45 11.51 -3.03 -5.72
N ARG A 46 11.48 -1.69 -5.84
CA ARG A 46 10.25 -0.88 -5.88
C ARG A 46 9.20 -1.46 -6.83
N GLY A 47 9.59 -1.79 -8.06
CA GLY A 47 8.65 -2.32 -9.06
C GLY A 47 7.96 -3.62 -8.62
N GLN A 48 8.72 -4.55 -8.03
CA GLN A 48 8.20 -5.83 -7.54
C GLN A 48 7.39 -5.67 -6.25
N ALA A 49 7.85 -4.82 -5.33
CA ALA A 49 7.11 -4.53 -4.09
C ALA A 49 5.77 -3.84 -4.39
N MET A 50 5.74 -2.91 -5.34
CA MET A 50 4.53 -2.23 -5.79
C MET A 50 3.55 -3.21 -6.47
N SER A 51 4.02 -4.12 -7.33
CA SER A 51 3.12 -5.09 -7.98
C SER A 51 2.47 -6.04 -6.99
N VAL A 52 3.22 -6.53 -5.99
CA VAL A 52 2.67 -7.35 -4.89
C VAL A 52 1.66 -6.57 -4.05
N THR A 53 1.97 -5.31 -3.72
CA THR A 53 1.07 -4.43 -2.97
C THR A 53 -0.25 -4.24 -3.70
N VAL A 54 -0.20 -3.94 -5.00
CA VAL A 54 -1.39 -3.76 -5.84
C VAL A 54 -2.16 -5.07 -5.99
N ALA A 55 -1.48 -6.21 -6.17
CA ALA A 55 -2.13 -7.51 -6.25
C ALA A 55 -2.89 -7.87 -4.96
N LEU A 56 -2.27 -7.64 -3.80
CA LEU A 56 -2.90 -7.84 -2.49
C LEU A 56 -4.08 -6.89 -2.27
N HIS A 57 -3.96 -5.64 -2.70
CA HIS A 57 -5.05 -4.66 -2.64
C HIS A 57 -6.26 -5.11 -3.46
N TRP A 58 -6.05 -5.53 -4.71
CA TRP A 58 -7.13 -6.05 -5.56
C TRP A 58 -7.72 -7.34 -5.01
N LEU A 59 -6.89 -8.25 -4.49
CA LEU A 59 -7.36 -9.48 -3.88
C LEU A 59 -8.24 -9.22 -2.65
N ALA A 60 -7.83 -8.29 -1.78
CA ALA A 60 -8.64 -7.88 -0.64
C ALA A 60 -9.96 -7.25 -1.10
N ASN A 61 -9.92 -6.35 -2.09
CA ASN A 61 -11.13 -5.74 -2.66
C ASN A 61 -12.09 -6.78 -3.25
N LEU A 62 -11.57 -7.76 -4.01
CA LEU A 62 -12.37 -8.86 -4.57
C LEU A 62 -12.95 -9.74 -3.46
N THR A 63 -12.17 -10.04 -2.43
CA THR A 63 -12.62 -10.84 -1.29
C THR A 63 -13.77 -10.15 -0.57
N VAL A 64 -13.64 -8.87 -0.23
CA VAL A 64 -14.71 -8.12 0.44
C VAL A 64 -15.92 -7.97 -0.49
N SER A 65 -15.72 -7.56 -1.74
CA SER A 65 -16.82 -7.34 -2.69
C SER A 65 -17.61 -8.61 -3.00
N SER A 66 -16.96 -9.77 -3.04
CA SER A 66 -17.64 -11.07 -3.28
C SER A 66 -18.29 -11.64 -2.03
N THR A 67 -17.69 -11.44 -0.85
CA THR A 67 -18.21 -11.99 0.42
C THR A 67 -19.26 -11.11 1.08
N PHE A 68 -19.25 -9.80 0.82
CA PHE A 68 -20.18 -8.87 1.46
C PHE A 68 -21.65 -9.12 1.08
N PRO A 69 -22.05 -9.29 -0.20
CA PRO A 69 -23.45 -9.55 -0.54
C PRO A 69 -24.05 -10.79 0.14
N PRO A 70 -23.43 -11.99 0.11
CA PRO A 70 -23.97 -13.15 0.80
C PRO A 70 -23.99 -12.97 2.33
N LEU A 71 -22.96 -12.37 2.91
CA LEU A 71 -22.90 -12.14 4.36
C LEU A 71 -23.96 -11.12 4.84
N ASN A 72 -24.16 -10.05 4.08
CA ASN A 72 -25.21 -9.07 4.35
C ASN A 72 -26.61 -9.65 4.14
N SER A 73 -26.79 -10.60 3.21
CA SER A 73 -28.07 -11.29 3.05
C SER A 73 -28.43 -12.21 4.23
N ALA A 74 -27.42 -12.81 4.87
CA ALA A 74 -27.62 -13.72 5.99
C ALA A 74 -27.72 -13.01 7.35
N LEU A 75 -26.90 -11.96 7.56
CA LEU A 75 -26.71 -11.32 8.87
C LEU A 75 -27.16 -9.85 8.91
N GLY A 76 -27.53 -9.27 7.76
CA GLY A 76 -27.92 -7.86 7.66
C GLY A 76 -26.83 -6.92 8.20
N PRO A 77 -27.19 -5.89 9.00
CA PRO A 77 -26.24 -4.92 9.54
C PRO A 77 -25.08 -5.51 10.36
N MET A 78 -25.22 -6.73 10.89
CA MET A 78 -24.16 -7.40 11.64
C MET A 78 -22.97 -7.79 10.77
N ALA A 79 -23.13 -7.87 9.44
CA ALA A 79 -22.02 -8.07 8.51
C ALA A 79 -20.95 -6.98 8.64
N PHE A 80 -21.34 -5.73 8.90
CA PHE A 80 -20.41 -4.63 9.11
C PHE A 80 -19.55 -4.79 10.37
N LEU A 81 -20.07 -5.42 11.43
CA LEU A 81 -19.30 -5.69 12.64
C LEU A 81 -18.20 -6.73 12.40
N ILE A 82 -18.44 -7.69 11.51
CA ILE A 82 -17.44 -8.69 11.12
C ILE A 82 -16.25 -8.00 10.42
N TYR A 83 -16.51 -7.20 9.38
CA TYR A 83 -15.43 -6.44 8.72
C TYR A 83 -14.79 -5.40 9.64
N GLY A 84 -15.57 -4.78 10.54
CA GLY A 84 -15.05 -3.86 11.55
C GLY A 84 -14.06 -4.56 12.50
N SER A 85 -14.39 -5.76 12.99
CA SER A 85 -13.51 -6.55 13.84
C SER A 85 -12.23 -6.99 13.12
N LEU A 86 -12.32 -7.37 11.84
CA LEU A 86 -11.15 -7.68 11.01
C LEU A 86 -10.25 -6.46 10.78
N SER A 87 -10.83 -5.26 10.65
CA SER A 87 -10.09 -4.01 10.56
C SER A 87 -9.32 -3.71 11.85
N LEU A 88 -9.95 -3.88 13.01
CA LEU A 88 -9.28 -3.73 14.31
C LEU A 88 -8.12 -4.72 14.48
N LEU A 89 -8.32 -5.98 14.09
CA LEU A 89 -7.26 -6.99 14.12
C LEU A 89 -6.09 -6.60 13.19
N SER A 90 -6.40 -6.05 12.01
CA SER A 90 -5.39 -5.57 11.06
C SER A 90 -4.58 -4.40 11.63
N ILE A 91 -5.22 -3.46 12.34
CA ILE A 91 -4.53 -2.36 13.03
C ILE A 91 -3.55 -2.93 14.07
N PHE A 92 -3.98 -3.88 14.89
CA PHE A 92 -3.12 -4.50 15.89
C PHE A 92 -1.93 -5.24 15.26
N PHE A 93 -2.17 -5.96 14.15
CA PHE A 93 -1.12 -6.63 13.40
C PHE A 93 -0.10 -5.64 12.83
N VAL A 94 -0.57 -4.57 12.19
CA VAL A 94 0.30 -3.52 11.63
C VAL A 94 1.12 -2.88 12.74
N TRP A 95 0.51 -2.52 13.87
CA TRP A 95 1.21 -1.88 14.98
C TRP A 95 2.31 -2.75 15.60
N LYS A 96 2.16 -4.08 15.59
CA LYS A 96 3.16 -5.02 16.12
C LYS A 96 4.24 -5.42 15.11
N LEU A 97 3.88 -5.65 13.85
CA LEU A 97 4.77 -6.22 12.84
C LEU A 97 5.40 -5.19 11.91
N VAL A 98 4.80 -4.01 11.73
CA VAL A 98 5.35 -2.98 10.85
C VAL A 98 6.24 -2.06 11.67
N PRO A 99 7.58 -2.14 11.54
CA PRO A 99 8.47 -1.20 12.19
C PRO A 99 8.17 0.22 11.68
N GLU A 100 8.18 1.20 12.58
CA GLU A 100 7.99 2.61 12.23
C GLU A 100 9.02 3.05 11.17
N THR A 101 8.57 3.20 9.93
CA THR A 101 9.38 3.73 8.81
C THR A 101 9.32 5.26 8.72
N LYS A 102 8.57 5.91 9.63
CA LYS A 102 8.29 7.34 9.59
C LYS A 102 9.54 8.14 9.97
N GLY A 103 10.04 8.95 9.03
CA GLY A 103 11.15 9.89 9.27
C GLY A 103 12.55 9.34 9.03
N LYS A 104 12.68 8.13 8.46
CA LYS A 104 13.97 7.60 8.00
C LYS A 104 14.16 7.88 6.52
N THR A 105 15.37 8.25 6.11
CA THR A 105 15.67 8.44 4.68
C THR A 105 15.73 7.09 3.96
N LEU A 106 15.60 7.10 2.63
CA LEU A 106 15.66 5.88 1.80
C LEU A 106 16.97 5.09 2.04
N GLU A 107 18.07 5.81 2.23
CA GLU A 107 19.41 5.28 2.50
C GLU A 107 19.50 4.64 3.89
N GLU A 108 18.89 5.24 4.91
CA GLU A 108 18.82 4.65 6.25
C GLU A 108 17.97 3.37 6.28
N LEU A 109 16.90 3.30 5.48
CA LEU A 109 16.17 2.05 5.28
C LEU A 109 17.08 1.01 4.60
N GLU A 110 17.73 1.35 3.47
CA GLU A 110 18.64 0.41 2.79
C GLU A 110 19.75 -0.10 3.71
N ASP A 111 20.31 0.73 4.58
CA ASP A 111 21.34 0.34 5.55
C ASP A 111 20.81 -0.59 6.65
N ILE A 112 19.59 -0.38 7.13
CA ILE A 112 18.94 -1.30 8.10
C ILE A 112 18.70 -2.65 7.44
N TRP A 113 18.10 -2.67 6.24
CA TRP A 113 17.82 -3.92 5.51
C TRP A 113 19.12 -4.64 5.09
N ARG A 114 20.17 -3.90 4.74
CA ARG A 114 21.50 -4.44 4.44
C ARG A 114 22.14 -5.06 5.69
N LYS A 115 22.07 -4.42 6.85
CA LYS A 115 22.65 -4.99 8.09
C LYS A 115 21.98 -6.30 8.49
N GLU A 116 20.66 -6.41 8.37
CA GLU A 116 19.91 -7.65 8.63
C GLU A 116 20.26 -8.75 7.60
N THR A 117 20.37 -8.41 6.31
CA THR A 117 20.63 -9.40 5.25
C THR A 117 22.08 -9.92 5.24
N PHE A 118 23.05 -9.11 5.66
CA PHE A 118 24.48 -9.47 5.65
C PHE A 118 25.02 -9.96 7.00
N SER A 119 24.21 -9.93 8.06
CA SER A 119 24.51 -10.57 9.36
C SER A 119 24.57 -12.10 9.24
N ASP A 120 23.75 -12.69 8.37
CA ASP A 120 23.60 -14.15 8.25
C ASP A 120 24.49 -14.79 7.17
N ILE A 121 25.33 -14.01 6.50
CA ILE A 121 26.33 -14.53 5.56
C ILE A 121 27.67 -14.61 6.30
N PRO A 122 28.18 -15.81 6.67
CA PRO A 122 29.55 -15.93 7.15
C PRO A 122 30.49 -15.36 6.08
N GLN A 123 31.17 -14.27 6.45
CA GLN A 123 32.21 -13.63 5.64
C GLN A 123 33.32 -14.66 5.38
N LYS A 124 33.22 -15.42 4.27
CA LYS A 124 34.40 -16.08 3.72
C LYS A 124 35.26 -14.99 3.09
N GLN A 125 36.16 -14.48 3.91
CA GLN A 125 37.30 -13.65 3.55
C GLN A 125 38.18 -14.40 2.56
N GLY A 126 37.85 -14.26 1.27
CA GLY A 126 38.69 -14.65 0.16
C GLY A 126 39.34 -13.40 -0.40
N GLU A 127 40.47 -12.98 0.20
CA GLU A 127 41.49 -12.24 -0.51
C GLU A 127 41.95 -13.07 -1.72
N VAL A 128 41.20 -13.00 -2.82
CA VAL A 128 41.69 -13.50 -4.11
C VAL A 128 42.68 -12.47 -4.61
N LYS A 129 43.93 -12.72 -4.23
CA LYS A 129 45.17 -12.39 -4.91
C LYS A 129 44.97 -12.18 -6.44
N VAL A 130 44.66 -10.97 -6.89
CA VAL A 130 44.79 -10.58 -8.32
C VAL A 130 45.55 -9.26 -8.44
N THR A 131 46.53 -9.03 -7.56
CA THR A 131 47.48 -7.91 -7.69
C THR A 131 48.94 -8.38 -7.61
N GLN A 132 49.20 -9.68 -7.46
CA GLN A 132 50.57 -10.22 -7.45
C GLN A 132 51.00 -10.98 -8.71
N SER A 133 50.16 -11.08 -9.75
CA SER A 133 50.57 -11.72 -11.02
C SER A 133 51.05 -10.72 -12.10
N ILE A 134 51.26 -9.45 -11.77
CA ILE A 134 51.83 -8.43 -12.70
C ILE A 134 53.33 -8.15 -12.39
N LYS A 135 53.94 -8.90 -11.47
CA LYS A 135 55.38 -8.83 -11.19
C LYS A 135 55.97 -10.23 -11.12
N GLY A 136 56.32 -10.80 -12.27
CA GLY A 136 57.13 -12.01 -12.32
C GLY A 136 56.74 -13.00 -13.41
N ASN A 137 56.80 -12.59 -14.67
CA ASN A 137 57.53 -13.28 -15.73
C ASN A 137 57.65 -12.34 -16.94
#